data_AF-A0A831LRZ0-F1
#
_entry.id   AF-A0A831LRZ0-F1
#
_cell.length_a   1.000
_cell.length_b   1.000
_cell.length_c   1.000
_cell.angle_alpha   90.00
_cell.angle_beta   90.00
_cell.angle_gamma   90.00
#
_symmetry.space_group_name_H-M   'P 1'
#
loop_
_entity.id
_entity.type
_entity.pdbx_description
1 polymer ?
#
loop_
_entity_poly.entity_id
_entity_poly.type
_entity_poly.pdbx_seq_one_letter_code
_entity_poly.pdbx_strand_id
1 'polypeptide(L)'
;MRKQRFLFKFFLLLISGIFASGVNNLYSQKVNGDRTKYTYTESMEDFPNPERGFYRYSETRSGDYVTLKPEELRAYRSENRIRGADYSVYSTLVFRYFVMSDFVESDLSEAFLDSVSMDFRAAREGGVKL
;
A
#
# COMPACT_ATOMS: atom_id res chain seq x y z
N MET A 1 -71.66 47.29 23.28
CA MET A 1 -70.87 48.55 23.24
C MET A 1 -69.56 48.28 23.99
N ARG A 2 -68.33 48.51 23.52
CA ARG A 2 -67.77 49.23 22.37
C ARG A 2 -66.28 48.81 22.27
N LYS A 3 -65.83 48.34 21.11
CA LYS A 3 -64.42 48.16 20.70
C LYS A 3 -63.66 49.50 20.80
N GLN A 4 -62.33 49.53 21.08
CA GLN A 4 -61.29 50.42 20.47
C GLN A 4 -59.86 49.92 20.84
N ARG A 5 -59.04 49.41 19.90
CA ARG A 5 -57.95 50.05 19.10
C ARG A 5 -56.62 50.22 19.90
N PHE A 6 -55.54 49.42 19.70
CA PHE A 6 -54.53 49.33 18.61
C PHE A 6 -53.70 50.61 18.38
N LEU A 7 -52.35 50.45 18.32
CA LEU A 7 -51.30 51.35 17.75
C LEU A 7 -50.89 52.53 18.68
N PHE A 8 -49.65 52.99 18.87
CA PHE A 8 -48.35 52.86 18.18
C PHE A 8 -47.26 53.61 19.00
N LYS A 9 -46.08 52.99 19.19
CA LYS A 9 -44.68 53.51 19.18
C LYS A 9 -44.21 54.78 19.94
N PHE A 10 -43.00 54.59 20.49
CA PHE A 10 -41.82 55.50 20.55
C PHE A 10 -41.69 56.50 21.72
N PHE A 11 -40.78 56.20 22.67
CA PHE A 11 -39.83 57.21 23.19
C PHE A 11 -38.55 56.57 23.76
N LEU A 12 -37.48 57.35 23.72
CA LEU A 12 -36.05 57.04 23.79
C LEU A 12 -35.51 56.52 25.14
N LEU A 13 -34.57 55.58 25.04
CA LEU A 13 -33.15 55.68 25.47
C LEU A 13 -32.85 56.13 26.92
N LEU A 14 -32.43 55.17 27.76
CA LEU A 14 -31.53 55.43 28.88
C LEU A 14 -30.33 54.47 28.80
N ILE A 15 -29.20 55.04 28.41
CA ILE A 15 -27.85 54.50 28.55
C ILE A 15 -27.50 54.50 30.04
N SER A 16 -27.09 53.36 30.58
CA SER A 16 -25.87 53.23 31.41
C SER A 16 -25.82 51.83 32.01
N GLY A 17 -24.73 51.11 31.76
CA GLY A 17 -24.60 49.76 32.28
C GLY A 17 -23.39 48.97 31.80
N ILE A 18 -22.20 49.51 32.00
CA ILE A 18 -21.02 48.76 32.47
C ILE A 18 -20.28 47.84 31.47
N PHE A 19 -19.02 48.25 31.25
CA PHE A 19 -17.83 47.46 30.90
C PHE A 19 -17.92 45.93 31.08
N ALA A 20 -17.65 45.19 29.99
CA ALA A 20 -16.81 43.98 30.01
C ALA A 20 -16.49 43.49 28.59
N SER A 21 -15.20 43.51 28.24
CA SER A 21 -14.50 42.56 27.36
C SER A 21 -15.27 41.93 26.18
N GLY A 22 -15.19 42.54 25.00
CA GLY A 22 -15.45 41.87 23.73
C GLY A 22 -14.14 41.54 23.03
N VAL A 23 -13.49 40.45 23.44
CA VAL A 23 -12.33 39.89 22.72
C VAL A 23 -12.79 39.51 21.31
N ASN A 24 -12.00 39.88 20.30
CA ASN A 24 -12.19 39.51 18.90
C ASN A 24 -12.49 38.00 18.77
N ASN A 25 -13.72 37.64 18.43
CA ASN A 25 -14.03 36.30 17.90
C ASN A 25 -13.97 36.36 16.37
N LEU A 26 -12.75 36.44 15.85
CA LEU A 26 -12.47 36.16 14.45
C LEU A 26 -12.06 34.68 14.35
N TYR A 27 -12.93 33.92 13.68
CA TYR A 27 -12.72 32.58 13.16
C TYR A 27 -12.45 31.44 14.16
N SER A 28 -13.52 30.71 14.47
CA SER A 28 -13.43 29.25 14.47
C SER A 28 -14.43 28.71 13.46
N GLN A 29 -13.99 28.57 12.20
CA GLN A 29 -14.73 27.73 11.26
C GLN A 29 -14.58 26.29 11.77
N LYS A 30 -15.66 25.76 12.32
CA LYS A 30 -15.78 24.34 12.63
C LYS A 30 -15.78 23.60 11.29
N VAL A 31 -14.61 23.17 10.82
CA VAL A 31 -14.51 22.24 9.68
C VAL A 31 -15.10 20.92 10.19
N ASN A 32 -16.40 20.72 9.93
CA ASN A 32 -17.01 19.40 10.01
C ASN A 32 -16.44 18.59 8.85
N GLY A 33 -15.21 18.11 8.99
CA GLY A 33 -14.70 17.05 8.13
C GLY A 33 -15.56 15.83 8.38
N ASP A 34 -16.29 15.40 7.36
CA ASP A 34 -17.11 14.19 7.43
C ASP A 34 -16.18 13.00 7.74
N ARG A 35 -16.26 12.49 8.98
CA ARG A 35 -15.41 11.40 9.44
C ARG A 35 -16.08 10.10 9.06
N THR A 36 -15.72 9.55 7.91
CA THR A 36 -16.13 8.20 7.55
C THR A 36 -15.53 7.20 8.54
N LYS A 37 -16.38 6.50 9.29
CA LYS A 37 -15.96 5.43 10.19
C LYS A 37 -15.87 4.13 9.38
N TYR A 38 -14.65 3.62 9.21
CA TYR A 38 -14.42 2.29 8.64
C TYR A 38 -14.38 1.26 9.77
N THR A 39 -15.07 0.14 9.57
CA THR A 39 -14.94 -1.03 10.45
C THR A 39 -14.21 -2.10 9.66
N TYR A 40 -13.08 -2.57 10.19
CA TYR A 40 -12.29 -3.64 9.60
C TYR A 40 -12.59 -4.93 10.36
N THR A 41 -12.91 -5.99 9.63
CA THR A 41 -13.04 -7.34 10.19
C THR A 41 -11.74 -8.08 9.89
N GLU A 42 -11.20 -8.75 10.89
CA GLU A 42 -10.02 -9.60 10.68
C GLU A 42 -10.33 -10.74 9.71
N SER A 43 -9.33 -11.14 8.94
CA SER A 43 -9.41 -12.28 8.04
C SER A 43 -8.34 -13.30 8.41
N MET A 44 -8.72 -14.56 8.40
CA MET A 44 -7.80 -15.71 8.52
C MET A 44 -7.40 -16.26 7.15
N GLU A 45 -7.76 -15.57 6.07
CA GLU A 45 -7.38 -15.95 4.71
C GLU A 45 -5.86 -15.86 4.55
N ASP A 46 -5.27 -16.96 4.08
CA ASP A 46 -3.89 -16.98 3.61
C ASP A 46 -3.89 -16.63 2.12
N PHE A 47 -3.07 -15.64 1.75
CA PHE A 47 -3.03 -15.10 0.39
C PHE A 47 -1.61 -14.70 -0.01
N PRO A 48 -1.29 -14.72 -1.32
CA PRO A 48 0.06 -14.41 -1.80
C PRO A 48 0.42 -12.92 -1.60
N ASN A 49 1.04 -12.60 -0.46
CA ASN A 49 1.49 -11.25 -0.09
C ASN A 49 2.76 -10.85 -0.87
N PRO A 50 2.72 -9.88 -1.80
CA PRO A 50 3.85 -9.54 -2.67
C PRO A 50 5.12 -9.07 -1.95
N GLU A 51 4.98 -8.44 -0.78
CA GLU A 51 6.10 -7.80 -0.06
C GLU A 51 6.55 -8.57 1.18
N ARG A 52 5.88 -9.69 1.51
CA ARG A 52 6.10 -10.43 2.76
C ARG A 52 5.88 -11.95 2.67
N GLY A 53 5.74 -12.49 1.46
CA GLY A 53 5.55 -13.93 1.27
C GLY A 53 6.84 -14.73 1.43
N PHE A 54 6.71 -16.05 1.43
CA PHE A 54 7.86 -16.96 1.49
C PHE A 54 8.70 -16.88 0.22
N TYR A 55 10.02 -17.08 0.38
CA TYR A 55 10.94 -17.15 -0.74
C TYR A 55 11.14 -18.58 -1.26
N ARG A 56 11.36 -18.70 -2.56
CA ARG A 56 11.87 -19.90 -3.22
C ARG A 56 13.33 -19.69 -3.61
N TYR A 57 14.19 -20.61 -3.23
CA TYR A 57 15.59 -20.59 -3.67
C TYR A 57 15.70 -20.96 -5.14
N SER A 58 16.56 -20.25 -5.86
CA SER A 58 16.96 -20.53 -7.23
C SER A 58 18.39 -20.05 -7.48
N GLU A 59 19.09 -20.68 -8.43
CA GLU A 59 20.47 -20.34 -8.78
C GLU A 59 20.69 -20.53 -10.28
N THR A 60 21.58 -19.71 -10.84
CA THR A 60 22.16 -19.89 -12.18
C THR A 60 23.64 -19.56 -12.17
N ARG A 61 24.37 -20.06 -13.17
CA ARG A 61 25.82 -19.88 -13.33
C ARG A 61 26.10 -19.24 -14.68
N SER A 62 27.10 -18.37 -14.76
CA SER A 62 27.48 -17.70 -16.02
C SER A 62 27.78 -18.69 -17.14
N GLY A 63 28.38 -19.84 -16.82
CA GLY A 63 28.81 -20.85 -17.81
C GLY A 63 27.73 -21.84 -18.21
N ASP A 64 26.60 -21.85 -17.51
CA ASP A 64 25.44 -22.69 -17.80
C ASP A 64 24.17 -21.95 -17.34
N TYR A 65 23.86 -20.86 -18.04
CA TYR A 65 22.79 -19.97 -17.61
C TYR A 65 21.43 -20.59 -17.93
N VAL A 66 20.66 -20.91 -16.88
CA VAL A 66 19.28 -21.40 -17.02
C VAL A 66 18.32 -20.30 -16.61
N THR A 67 17.59 -19.72 -17.56
CA THR A 67 16.63 -18.64 -17.29
C THR A 67 15.40 -19.11 -16.52
N LEU A 68 14.84 -18.21 -15.72
CA LEU A 68 13.56 -18.41 -15.04
C LEU A 68 12.40 -18.45 -16.03
N LYS A 69 11.38 -19.23 -15.70
CA LYS A 69 10.21 -19.43 -16.54
C LYS A 69 8.96 -18.80 -15.91
N PRO A 70 8.28 -17.85 -16.57
CA PRO A 70 7.13 -17.14 -16.00
C PRO A 70 6.02 -18.07 -15.50
N GLU A 71 5.77 -19.18 -16.17
CA GLU A 71 4.77 -20.18 -15.81
C GLU A 71 5.08 -20.90 -14.49
N GLU A 72 6.36 -21.22 -14.27
CA GLU A 72 6.83 -21.82 -13.01
C GLU A 72 6.69 -20.81 -11.87
N LEU A 73 7.12 -19.57 -12.11
CA LEU A 73 7.03 -18.49 -11.12
C LEU A 73 5.58 -18.17 -10.74
N ARG A 74 4.66 -18.22 -11.71
CA ARG A 74 3.23 -18.02 -11.45
C ARG A 74 2.63 -19.13 -10.61
N ALA A 75 3.08 -20.38 -10.80
CA ALA A 75 2.64 -21.50 -9.99
C ALA A 75 3.05 -21.33 -8.52
N TYR A 76 4.13 -20.59 -8.22
CA TYR A 76 4.54 -20.31 -6.84
C TYR A 76 3.54 -19.45 -6.05
N ARG A 77 2.74 -18.64 -6.75
CA ARG A 77 1.68 -17.81 -6.16
C ARG A 77 0.40 -18.58 -5.84
N SER A 78 0.35 -19.87 -6.18
CA SER A 78 -0.71 -20.79 -5.77
C SER A 78 -0.22 -21.63 -4.59
N GLU A 79 -1.16 -22.21 -3.85
CA GLU A 79 -0.84 -23.04 -2.70
C GLU A 79 0.05 -24.21 -3.15
N ASN A 80 1.23 -24.32 -2.53
CA ASN A 80 2.22 -25.31 -2.92
C ASN A 80 2.90 -25.93 -1.71
N ARG A 81 3.04 -27.26 -1.75
CA ARG A 81 3.65 -28.01 -0.66
C ARG A 81 5.17 -27.90 -0.72
N ILE A 82 5.79 -27.61 0.42
CA ILE A 82 7.25 -27.63 0.55
C ILE A 82 7.71 -29.08 0.71
N ARG A 83 8.78 -29.46 0.01
CA ARG A 83 9.34 -30.81 0.11
C ARG A 83 9.76 -31.08 1.56
N GLY A 84 9.22 -32.13 2.16
CA GLY A 84 9.51 -32.50 3.54
C GLY A 84 8.68 -31.75 4.59
N ALA A 85 7.78 -30.85 4.18
CA ALA A 85 6.81 -30.21 5.07
C ALA A 85 5.43 -30.87 4.99
N ASP A 86 4.70 -30.78 6.09
CA ASP A 86 3.29 -31.15 6.25
C ASP A 86 2.32 -29.98 6.02
N TYR A 87 2.85 -28.80 5.66
CA TYR A 87 2.08 -27.61 5.32
C TYR A 87 2.35 -27.14 3.89
N SER A 88 1.40 -26.38 3.36
CA SER A 88 1.52 -25.65 2.09
C SER A 88 1.73 -24.16 2.35
N VAL A 89 2.30 -23.46 1.37
CA VAL A 89 2.47 -22.01 1.44
C VAL A 89 2.10 -21.37 0.11
N TYR A 90 1.99 -20.04 0.12
CA TYR A 90 2.12 -19.22 -1.07
C TYR A 90 3.53 -18.61 -1.07
N SER A 91 4.18 -18.59 -2.23
CA SER A 91 5.48 -17.94 -2.39
C SER A 91 5.38 -16.82 -3.40
N THR A 92 5.84 -15.63 -3.01
CA THR A 92 5.84 -14.42 -3.85
C THR A 92 7.23 -13.85 -4.06
N LEU A 93 8.22 -14.40 -3.36
CA LEU A 93 9.62 -14.04 -3.48
C LEU A 93 10.41 -15.21 -4.08
N VAL A 94 11.41 -14.91 -4.90
CA VAL A 94 12.37 -15.89 -5.40
C VAL A 94 13.77 -15.36 -5.14
N PHE A 95 14.45 -16.00 -4.21
CA PHE A 95 15.83 -15.68 -3.94
C PHE A 95 16.71 -16.31 -5.02
N ARG A 96 17.30 -15.48 -5.88
CA ARG A 96 18.05 -15.91 -7.06
C ARG A 96 19.55 -15.60 -6.91
N TYR A 97 20.38 -16.63 -6.84
CA TYR A 97 21.83 -16.46 -6.99
C TYR A 97 22.24 -16.36 -8.45
N PHE A 98 23.06 -15.35 -8.77
CA PHE A 98 23.81 -15.26 -10.01
C PHE A 98 25.28 -15.57 -9.71
N VAL A 99 25.74 -16.78 -10.02
CA VAL A 99 27.12 -17.20 -9.80
C VAL A 99 27.95 -16.86 -11.04
N MET A 100 28.85 -15.88 -10.91
CA MET A 100 29.50 -15.21 -12.04
C MET A 100 30.96 -15.64 -12.20
N SER A 101 31.21 -16.96 -12.23
CA SER A 101 32.57 -17.52 -12.23
C SER A 101 33.38 -17.21 -13.49
N ASP A 102 32.73 -16.93 -14.62
CA ASP A 102 33.44 -16.65 -15.88
C ASP A 102 33.90 -15.20 -16.00
N PHE A 103 33.44 -14.32 -15.09
CA PHE A 103 33.68 -12.87 -15.14
C PHE A 103 34.55 -12.38 -13.96
N VAL A 104 35.44 -13.23 -13.44
CA VAL A 104 36.32 -12.85 -12.32
C VAL A 104 37.37 -11.81 -12.73
N GLU A 105 37.91 -11.96 -13.94
CA GLU A 105 38.98 -11.11 -14.49
C GLU A 105 38.56 -10.37 -15.78
N SER A 106 37.25 -10.35 -16.07
CA SER A 106 36.70 -9.74 -17.28
C SER A 106 35.37 -9.04 -17.01
N ASP A 107 35.03 -8.10 -17.87
CA ASP A 107 33.73 -7.44 -17.84
C ASP A 107 32.59 -8.43 -18.12
N LEU A 108 31.38 -8.06 -17.69
CA LEU A 108 30.17 -8.82 -17.97
C LEU A 108 29.84 -8.77 -19.46
N SER A 109 29.65 -9.94 -20.06
CA SER A 109 29.17 -10.00 -21.44
C SER A 109 27.73 -9.47 -21.57
N GLU A 110 27.42 -8.86 -22.71
CA GLU A 110 26.06 -8.43 -23.04
C GLU A 110 25.06 -9.59 -22.98
N ALA A 111 25.44 -10.77 -23.49
CA ALA A 111 24.61 -11.98 -23.44
C ALA A 111 24.24 -12.40 -22.00
N PHE A 112 25.15 -12.24 -21.04
CA PHE A 112 24.85 -12.50 -19.63
C PHE A 112 23.87 -11.46 -19.06
N LEU A 113 24.08 -10.17 -19.36
CA LEU A 113 23.18 -9.09 -18.92
C LEU A 113 21.77 -9.23 -19.52
N ASP A 114 21.67 -9.68 -20.77
CA ASP A 114 20.40 -10.01 -21.42
C ASP A 114 19.70 -11.15 -20.70
N SER A 115 20.44 -12.19 -20.31
CA SER A 115 19.89 -13.32 -19.56
C SER A 115 19.37 -12.90 -18.18
N VAL A 116 20.11 -12.04 -17.46
CA VAL A 116 19.64 -11.43 -16.21
C VAL A 116 18.38 -10.58 -16.41
N SER A 117 18.34 -9.81 -17.51
CA SER A 117 17.16 -9.02 -17.86
C SER A 117 15.94 -9.89 -18.17
N MET A 118 16.16 -11.07 -18.78
CA MET A 118 15.11 -12.06 -19.00
C MET A 118 14.56 -12.61 -17.69
N ASP A 119 15.39 -12.90 -16.70
CA ASP A 119 14.96 -13.35 -15.37
C ASP A 119 14.07 -12.29 -14.68
N PHE A 120 14.44 -11.01 -14.74
CA PHE A 120 13.61 -9.92 -14.20
C PHE A 120 12.27 -9.78 -14.93
N ARG A 121 12.26 -9.91 -16.26
CA ARG A 121 11.01 -9.92 -17.04
C ARG A 121 10.14 -11.11 -16.65
N ALA A 122 10.72 -12.29 -16.51
CA ALA A 122 9.99 -13.49 -16.11
C ALA A 122 9.39 -13.33 -14.71
N ALA A 123 10.13 -12.75 -13.76
CA ALA A 123 9.62 -12.43 -12.43
C ALA A 123 8.43 -11.48 -12.47
N ARG A 124 8.53 -10.40 -13.26
CA ARG A 124 7.43 -9.46 -13.47
C ARG A 124 6.20 -10.13 -14.07
N GLU A 125 6.37 -10.96 -15.10
CA GLU A 125 5.27 -11.68 -15.76
C GLU A 125 4.64 -12.76 -14.88
N GLY A 126 5.46 -13.43 -14.06
CA GLY A 126 5.04 -14.44 -13.07
C GLY A 126 4.42 -13.83 -11.81
N GLY A 127 4.57 -12.52 -11.60
CA GLY A 127 4.04 -11.81 -10.43
C GLY A 127 4.81 -12.08 -9.15
N VAL A 128 6.11 -12.35 -9.25
CA VAL A 128 7.00 -12.57 -8.10
C VAL A 128 8.10 -11.51 -8.06
N LYS A 129 8.78 -11.40 -6.92
CA LYS A 129 9.92 -10.49 -6.72
C LYS A 129 11.21 -11.30 -6.58
N LEU A 130 12.27 -10.86 -7.25
CA LEU A 130 13.62 -11.41 -7.09
C LEU A 130 14.38 -10.68 -5.97
#